data_AF-A0A2P1PTB2-F1
#
_entry.id   AF-A0A2P1PTB2-F1
#
_cell.length_a   1.000
_cell.length_b   1.000
_cell.length_c   1.000
_cell.angle_alpha   90.00
_cell.angle_beta   90.00
_cell.angle_gamma   90.00
#
_symmetry.space_group_name_H-M   'P 1'
#
loop_
_entity.id
_entity.type
_entity.pdbx_description
1 polymer ?
#
loop_
_entity_poly.entity_id
_entity_poly.type
_entity_poly.pdbx_seq_one_letter_code
_entity_poly.pdbx_strand_id
1 'polypeptide(L)'
;MATSGEPNAELARSLQHLKWMVLALIGVQVIAFSAWMWVHRSDFGAGAVPLAPAPDAPNAVLESLNREPMPPLGSLPDEVRWMSQTARIGFGEYLANTGGVPPADNAALGLAPPESYAGRHVKSVTVQGDGKIVLAFQPRSGRSDFYLTWTSDYRRDTGMSLWRCETNLLEIRQFLTECEVVEAKPAAH
;
A
#
# COMPACT_ATOMS: atom_id res chain seq x y z
N MET A 1 -64.43 -34.94 11.28
CA MET A 1 -63.16 -34.49 11.86
C MET A 1 -62.24 -34.05 10.74
N ALA A 2 -61.72 -32.81 10.87
CA ALA A 2 -60.56 -32.22 10.22
C ALA A 2 -60.48 -32.21 8.67
N THR A 3 -60.80 -31.04 8.10
CA THR A 3 -60.37 -30.59 6.77
C THR A 3 -58.91 -30.13 6.83
N SER A 4 -58.01 -30.90 6.19
CA SER A 4 -56.56 -30.67 6.15
C SER A 4 -56.11 -30.73 4.69
N GLY A 5 -55.90 -29.58 4.03
CA GLY A 5 -55.43 -29.60 2.63
C GLY A 5 -55.11 -28.28 1.93
N GLU A 6 -55.40 -27.11 2.51
CA GLU A 6 -55.34 -25.83 1.76
C GLU A 6 -54.29 -24.75 2.17
N PRO A 7 -53.27 -24.97 3.02
CA PRO A 7 -52.29 -23.91 3.31
C PRO A 7 -51.21 -23.71 2.22
N ASN A 8 -51.02 -24.67 1.31
CA ASN A 8 -49.89 -24.64 0.37
C ASN A 8 -50.11 -23.78 -0.88
N ALA A 9 -51.37 -23.58 -1.30
CA ALA A 9 -51.68 -22.81 -2.51
C ALA A 9 -51.58 -21.28 -2.30
N GLU A 10 -51.84 -20.82 -1.08
CA GLU A 10 -51.74 -19.40 -0.72
C GLU A 10 -50.27 -18.98 -0.49
N LEU A 11 -49.47 -19.86 0.11
CA LEU A 11 -48.03 -19.67 0.24
C LEU A 11 -47.33 -19.62 -1.13
N ALA A 12 -47.70 -20.50 -2.06
CA ALA A 12 -47.15 -20.52 -3.41
C ALA A 12 -47.45 -19.23 -4.20
N ARG A 13 -48.69 -18.70 -4.09
CA ARG A 13 -49.06 -17.41 -4.69
C ARG A 13 -48.28 -16.25 -4.07
N SER A 14 -48.16 -16.23 -2.74
CA SER A 14 -47.41 -15.18 -2.02
C SER A 14 -45.93 -15.17 -2.43
N LEU A 15 -45.30 -16.34 -2.54
CA LEU A 15 -43.91 -16.44 -3.01
C LEU A 15 -43.74 -16.00 -4.46
N GLN A 16 -44.72 -16.28 -5.32
CA GLN A 16 -44.67 -15.86 -6.72
C GLN A 16 -44.78 -14.32 -6.83
N HIS A 17 -45.67 -13.68 -6.06
CA HIS A 17 -45.75 -12.23 -5.99
C HIS A 17 -44.45 -11.59 -5.46
N LEU A 18 -43.85 -12.19 -4.41
CA LEU A 18 -42.57 -11.72 -3.88
C LEU A 18 -41.44 -11.79 -4.91
N LYS A 19 -41.35 -12.89 -5.69
CA LYS A 19 -40.38 -13.02 -6.78
C LYS A 19 -40.52 -11.90 -7.82
N TRP A 20 -41.74 -11.60 -8.25
CA TRP A 20 -42.00 -10.53 -9.20
C TRP A 20 -41.63 -9.16 -8.64
N MET A 21 -41.91 -8.89 -7.36
CA MET A 21 -41.50 -7.65 -6.70
C MET A 21 -39.98 -7.48 -6.63
N VAL A 22 -39.25 -8.55 -6.29
CA VAL A 22 -37.77 -8.52 -6.24
C VAL A 22 -37.18 -8.27 -7.62
N LEU A 23 -37.68 -8.95 -8.66
CA LEU A 23 -37.21 -8.74 -10.04
C LEU A 23 -37.48 -7.31 -10.53
N ALA A 24 -38.66 -6.75 -10.20
CA ALA A 24 -38.97 -5.36 -10.53
C ALA A 24 -38.02 -4.38 -9.83
N LEU A 25 -37.71 -4.61 -8.55
CA LEU A 25 -36.79 -3.77 -7.79
C LEU A 25 -35.37 -3.77 -8.38
N ILE A 26 -34.86 -4.95 -8.75
CA ILE A 26 -33.55 -5.09 -9.41
C ILE A 26 -33.55 -4.34 -10.75
N GLY A 27 -34.61 -4.49 -11.55
CA GLY A 27 -34.75 -3.77 -12.82
C GLY A 27 -34.68 -2.25 -12.64
N VAL A 28 -35.37 -1.71 -11.63
CA VAL A 28 -35.33 -0.27 -11.30
C VAL A 28 -33.92 0.18 -10.90
N GLN A 29 -33.20 -0.61 -10.09
CA GLN A 29 -31.82 -0.28 -9.68
C GLN A 29 -30.85 -0.27 -10.87
N VAL A 30 -30.94 -1.26 -11.77
CA VAL A 30 -30.09 -1.31 -12.97
C VAL A 30 -30.35 -0.12 -13.90
N ILE A 31 -31.61 0.27 -14.08
CA ILE A 31 -31.97 1.44 -14.89
C ILE A 31 -31.45 2.73 -14.23
N ALA A 32 -31.66 2.90 -12.92
CA ALA A 32 -31.18 4.07 -12.18
C ALA A 32 -29.65 4.18 -12.23
N PHE A 33 -28.93 3.07 -12.06
CA PHE A 33 -27.48 3.02 -12.16
C PHE A 33 -26.99 3.32 -13.58
N SER A 34 -27.65 2.77 -14.60
CA SER A 34 -27.32 3.05 -16.01
C SER A 34 -27.55 4.52 -16.37
N ALA A 35 -28.64 5.12 -15.89
CA ALA A 35 -28.92 6.54 -16.05
C ALA A 35 -27.89 7.40 -15.31
N TRP A 36 -27.53 7.02 -14.07
CA TRP A 36 -26.47 7.68 -13.30
C TRP A 36 -25.12 7.62 -14.03
N MET A 37 -24.72 6.45 -14.54
CA MET A 37 -23.50 6.29 -15.33
C MET A 37 -23.53 7.11 -16.63
N TRP A 38 -24.69 7.25 -17.27
CA TRP A 38 -24.82 8.08 -18.47
C TRP A 38 -24.68 9.57 -18.15
N VAL A 39 -25.29 10.05 -17.07
CA VAL A 39 -25.17 11.44 -16.61
C VAL A 39 -23.73 11.77 -16.20
N HIS A 40 -23.07 10.85 -15.49
CA HIS A 40 -21.69 11.03 -15.02
C HIS A 40 -20.65 10.51 -16.04
N ARG A 41 -21.08 10.18 -17.26
CA ARG A 41 -20.18 9.70 -18.32
C ARG A 41 -19.06 10.70 -18.62
N SER A 42 -19.32 12.00 -18.49
CA SER A 42 -18.31 13.05 -18.64
C SER A 42 -17.26 13.01 -17.54
N ASP A 43 -17.63 12.60 -16.32
CA ASP A 43 -16.72 12.49 -15.18
C ASP A 43 -15.76 11.29 -15.36
N PHE A 44 -16.21 10.26 -16.09
CA PHE A 44 -15.38 9.12 -16.48
C PHE A 44 -14.67 9.30 -17.84
N GLY A 45 -15.05 10.32 -18.62
CA GLY A 45 -14.78 10.38 -20.06
C GLY A 45 -13.68 11.33 -20.53
N ALA A 46 -13.09 12.15 -19.67
CA ALA A 46 -12.00 13.07 -20.04
C ALA A 46 -10.74 12.93 -19.17
N GLY A 47 -10.71 11.91 -18.33
CA GLY A 47 -9.51 11.40 -17.69
C GLY A 47 -8.95 10.21 -18.46
N ALA A 48 -8.84 10.30 -19.79
CA ALA A 48 -7.64 9.73 -20.37
C ALA A 48 -6.52 10.53 -19.71
N VAL A 49 -6.04 10.07 -18.53
CA VAL A 49 -4.68 10.35 -18.12
C VAL A 49 -3.95 10.01 -19.39
N PRO A 50 -3.40 11.02 -20.13
CA PRO A 50 -2.53 10.68 -21.25
C PRO A 50 -1.61 9.65 -20.62
N LEU A 51 -1.56 8.43 -21.17
CA LEU A 51 -0.54 7.46 -20.80
C LEU A 51 0.71 8.31 -20.84
N ALA A 52 1.17 8.74 -19.66
CA ALA A 52 2.28 9.64 -19.58
C ALA A 52 3.33 8.86 -20.36
N PRO A 53 3.97 9.46 -21.37
CA PRO A 53 4.99 8.76 -22.13
C PRO A 53 5.80 8.00 -21.09
N ALA A 54 5.81 6.66 -21.20
CA ALA A 54 6.31 5.76 -20.17
C ALA A 54 7.57 6.43 -19.63
N PRO A 55 7.60 6.87 -18.36
CA PRO A 55 8.52 7.90 -17.98
C PRO A 55 9.91 7.39 -18.34
N ASP A 56 10.58 8.09 -19.26
CA ASP A 56 11.94 7.75 -19.68
C ASP A 56 12.90 7.75 -18.47
N ALA A 57 12.42 8.26 -17.33
CA ALA A 57 12.96 8.04 -16.00
C ALA A 57 12.10 7.02 -15.21
N PRO A 58 12.61 5.84 -14.84
CA PRO A 58 11.90 4.82 -14.03
C PRO A 58 11.47 5.27 -12.61
N ASN A 59 11.50 6.56 -12.31
CA ASN A 59 11.39 7.14 -10.96
C ASN A 59 10.47 8.38 -10.92
N ALA A 60 9.55 8.62 -11.87
CA ALA A 60 8.73 9.84 -11.87
C ALA A 60 7.86 10.00 -10.60
N VAL A 61 7.36 8.90 -10.04
CA VAL A 61 6.63 8.89 -8.76
C VAL A 61 7.57 9.22 -7.60
N LEU A 62 8.74 8.56 -7.55
CA LEU A 62 9.84 8.88 -6.62
C LEU A 62 10.25 10.35 -6.69
N GLU A 63 10.34 10.91 -7.89
CA GLU A 63 10.73 12.30 -8.10
C GLU A 63 9.66 13.27 -7.60
N SER A 64 8.38 12.91 -7.75
CA SER A 64 7.29 13.66 -7.12
C SER A 64 7.34 13.58 -5.60
N LEU A 65 7.58 12.39 -5.03
CA LEU A 65 7.68 12.18 -3.59
C LEU A 65 8.92 12.83 -2.97
N ASN A 66 10.03 12.92 -3.73
CA ASN A 66 11.25 13.61 -3.31
C ASN A 66 11.15 15.14 -3.43
N ARG A 67 10.26 15.66 -4.29
CA ARG A 67 10.01 17.11 -4.41
C ARG A 67 9.09 17.64 -3.32
N GLU A 68 8.25 16.79 -2.72
CA GLU A 68 7.46 17.20 -1.58
C GLU A 68 8.37 17.40 -0.36
N PRO A 69 8.48 18.63 0.18
CA PRO A 69 9.22 18.84 1.41
C PRO A 69 8.59 17.96 2.49
N MET A 70 9.43 17.23 3.22
CA MET A 70 8.98 16.37 4.31
C MET A 70 7.99 17.16 5.20
N PRO A 71 6.76 16.67 5.39
CA PRO A 71 5.80 17.37 6.23
C PRO A 71 6.36 17.52 7.65
N PRO A 72 5.88 18.48 8.46
CA PRO A 72 6.25 18.56 9.86
C PRO A 72 5.67 17.35 10.61
N LEU A 73 6.41 16.25 10.60
CA LEU A 73 6.01 14.99 11.23
C LEU A 73 6.23 15.16 12.73
N GLY A 74 5.13 15.30 13.47
CA GLY A 74 5.16 15.60 14.90
C GLY A 74 5.57 14.40 15.75
N SER A 75 5.43 13.17 15.22
CA SER A 75 5.65 11.92 15.94
C SER A 75 6.57 10.96 15.18
N LEU A 76 7.29 10.13 15.94
CA LEU A 76 8.13 9.05 15.39
C LEU A 76 7.35 8.13 14.43
N PRO A 77 6.13 7.66 14.75
CA PRO A 77 5.34 6.86 13.82
C PRO A 77 5.07 7.53 12.47
N ASP A 78 4.86 8.85 12.45
CA ASP A 78 4.58 9.58 11.21
C ASP A 78 5.85 9.71 10.36
N GLU A 79 7.00 10.04 10.99
CA GLU A 79 8.33 10.04 10.34
C GLU A 79 8.64 8.69 9.68
N VAL A 80 8.49 7.61 10.45
CA VAL A 80 8.75 6.24 9.96
C VAL A 80 7.80 5.88 8.82
N ARG A 81 6.51 6.15 8.98
CA ARG A 81 5.50 5.81 7.98
C ARG A 81 5.81 6.49 6.65
N TRP A 82 6.00 7.81 6.66
CA TRP A 82 6.25 8.58 5.45
C TRP A 82 7.52 8.11 4.74
N MET A 83 8.65 7.98 5.45
CA MET A 83 9.90 7.54 4.83
C MET A 83 9.84 6.10 4.31
N SER A 84 9.20 5.21 5.07
CA SER A 84 9.04 3.81 4.66
C SER A 84 8.21 3.68 3.39
N GLN A 85 7.12 4.44 3.25
CA GLN A 85 6.25 4.35 2.09
C GLN A 85 6.97 4.85 0.84
N THR A 86 7.62 6.02 0.91
CA THR A 86 8.35 6.58 -0.23
C THR A 86 9.45 5.64 -0.73
N ALA A 87 10.28 5.12 0.18
CA ALA A 87 11.35 4.20 -0.19
C ALA A 87 10.82 2.87 -0.74
N ARG A 88 9.75 2.30 -0.14
CA ARG A 88 9.18 1.00 -0.56
C ARG A 88 8.46 1.08 -1.90
N ILE A 89 7.74 2.17 -2.17
CA ILE A 89 7.10 2.40 -3.48
C ILE A 89 8.18 2.42 -4.55
N GLY A 90 9.20 3.26 -4.37
CA GLY A 90 10.28 3.40 -5.34
C GLY A 90 11.07 2.12 -5.56
N PHE A 91 11.36 1.40 -4.47
CA PHE A 91 12.04 0.11 -4.54
C PHE A 91 11.19 -0.95 -5.28
N GLY A 92 9.88 -0.99 -5.03
CA GLY A 92 8.96 -1.90 -5.71
C GLY A 92 8.85 -1.64 -7.21
N GLU A 93 8.77 -0.36 -7.62
CA GLU A 93 8.79 0.04 -9.03
C GLU A 93 10.11 -0.37 -9.71
N TYR A 94 11.24 -0.15 -9.04
CA TYR A 94 12.55 -0.56 -9.57
C TYR A 94 12.64 -2.07 -9.79
N LEU A 95 12.19 -2.87 -8.81
CA LEU A 95 12.16 -4.32 -8.95
C LEU A 95 11.27 -4.76 -10.12
N ALA A 96 10.11 -4.14 -10.28
CA ALA A 96 9.20 -4.44 -11.39
C ALA A 96 9.85 -4.13 -12.75
N ASN A 97 10.54 -3.01 -12.86
CA ASN A 97 11.18 -2.56 -14.10
C ASN A 97 12.45 -3.35 -14.45
N THR A 98 13.14 -3.90 -13.46
CA THR A 98 14.41 -4.64 -13.65
C THR A 98 14.26 -6.15 -13.62
N GLY A 99 13.05 -6.68 -13.49
CA GLY A 99 12.83 -8.14 -13.39
C GLY A 99 13.32 -8.74 -12.08
N GLY A 100 13.22 -7.98 -10.99
CA GLY A 100 13.57 -8.39 -9.63
C GLY A 100 15.04 -8.23 -9.27
N VAL A 101 15.80 -7.43 -10.00
CA VAL A 101 17.17 -7.08 -9.62
C VAL A 101 17.10 -5.99 -8.54
N PRO A 102 17.66 -6.21 -7.33
CA PRO A 102 17.61 -5.20 -6.29
C PRO A 102 18.46 -3.96 -6.67
N PRO A 103 18.01 -2.75 -6.30
CA PRO A 103 18.79 -1.53 -6.48
C PRO A 103 20.08 -1.59 -5.66
N ALA A 104 21.19 -1.11 -6.23
CA ALA A 104 22.49 -1.12 -5.56
C ALA A 104 22.56 -0.13 -4.38
N ASP A 105 21.88 1.01 -4.49
CA ASP A 105 21.93 2.13 -3.56
C ASP A 105 20.74 3.09 -3.74
N ASN A 106 20.73 4.19 -2.97
CA ASN A 106 19.72 5.25 -3.07
C ASN A 106 19.69 5.90 -4.47
N ALA A 107 20.85 6.06 -5.12
CA ALA A 107 20.95 6.75 -6.40
C ALA A 107 20.28 5.93 -7.53
N ALA A 108 20.36 4.60 -7.46
CA ALA A 108 19.64 3.71 -8.37
C ALA A 108 18.11 3.94 -8.36
N LEU A 109 17.56 4.34 -7.21
CA LEU A 109 16.14 4.72 -7.06
C LEU A 109 15.86 6.21 -7.30
N GLY A 110 16.89 7.02 -7.58
CA GLY A 110 16.74 8.48 -7.61
C GLY A 110 16.37 9.09 -6.24
N LEU A 111 16.63 8.38 -5.15
CA LEU A 111 16.49 8.89 -3.79
C LEU A 111 17.63 9.85 -3.46
N ALA A 112 17.37 10.75 -2.52
CA ALA A 112 18.39 11.65 -1.99
C ALA A 112 19.46 10.86 -1.19
N PRO A 113 20.63 11.45 -0.93
CA PRO A 113 21.68 10.82 -0.13
C PRO A 113 21.15 10.40 1.25
N PRO A 114 21.64 9.29 1.85
CA PRO A 114 21.04 8.75 3.07
C PRO A 114 20.87 9.74 4.24
N GLU A 115 21.86 10.60 4.44
CA GLU A 115 21.90 11.60 5.52
C GLU A 115 20.94 12.78 5.29
N SER A 116 20.45 13.01 4.06
CA SER A 116 19.54 14.14 3.79
C SER A 116 18.14 13.92 4.38
N TYR A 117 17.84 12.71 4.82
CA TYR A 117 16.61 12.36 5.53
C TYR A 117 16.69 12.60 7.04
N ALA A 118 17.81 13.12 7.56
CA ALA A 118 17.97 13.40 8.98
C ALA A 118 16.89 14.37 9.47
N GLY A 119 16.08 13.91 10.43
CA GLY A 119 14.93 14.64 10.98
C GLY A 119 15.06 14.86 12.49
N ARG A 120 13.96 14.71 13.22
CA ARG A 120 13.98 14.72 14.70
C ARG A 120 14.30 13.34 15.26
N HIS A 121 13.81 12.28 14.62
CA HIS A 121 13.99 10.91 15.11
C HIS A 121 14.85 10.08 14.16
N VAL A 122 14.74 10.32 12.86
CA VAL A 122 15.51 9.61 11.85
C VAL A 122 16.90 10.24 11.68
N LYS A 123 17.89 9.37 11.50
CA LYS A 123 19.26 9.73 11.11
C LYS A 123 19.47 9.56 9.60
N SER A 124 19.09 8.40 9.04
CA SER A 124 19.34 8.11 7.63
C SER A 124 18.40 7.05 7.05
N VAL A 125 18.15 7.14 5.74
CA VAL A 125 17.50 6.10 4.94
C VAL A 125 18.50 5.56 3.92
N THR A 126 18.88 4.29 4.04
CA THR A 126 19.87 3.67 3.16
C THR A 126 19.26 2.48 2.42
N VAL A 127 19.38 2.47 1.11
CA VAL A 127 19.13 1.30 0.28
C VAL A 127 20.45 0.55 0.12
N GLN A 128 20.41 -0.75 0.40
CA GLN A 128 21.57 -1.63 0.30
C GLN A 128 21.41 -2.56 -0.90
N GLY A 129 22.51 -2.83 -1.60
CA GLY A 129 22.54 -3.68 -2.80
C GLY A 129 22.13 -5.14 -2.58
N ASP A 130 21.98 -5.58 -1.34
CA ASP A 130 21.42 -6.89 -0.97
C ASP A 130 19.87 -6.89 -0.93
N GLY A 131 19.25 -5.79 -1.34
CA GLY A 131 17.81 -5.66 -1.48
C GLY A 131 17.08 -5.21 -0.20
N LYS A 132 17.80 -4.49 0.67
CA LYS A 132 17.26 -3.99 1.93
C LYS A 132 17.13 -2.47 1.94
N ILE A 133 16.13 -2.00 2.66
CA ILE A 133 16.01 -0.59 3.04
C ILE A 133 16.27 -0.52 4.55
N VAL A 134 17.27 0.26 4.96
CA VAL A 134 17.65 0.44 6.37
C VAL A 134 17.38 1.87 6.79
N LEU A 135 16.47 2.02 7.75
CA LEU A 135 16.22 3.28 8.45
C LEU A 135 16.98 3.25 9.76
N ALA A 136 17.94 4.15 9.91
CA ALA A 136 18.65 4.37 11.17
C ALA A 136 18.03 5.55 11.90
N PHE A 137 17.89 5.43 13.22
CA PHE A 137 17.37 6.50 14.06
C PHE A 137 18.51 7.22 14.78
N GLN A 138 18.22 8.44 15.24
CA GLN A 138 19.10 9.17 16.12
C GLN A 138 19.24 8.45 17.47
N PRO A 139 20.43 8.49 18.09
CA PRO A 139 20.62 7.95 19.43
C PRO A 139 19.74 8.71 20.43
N ARG A 140 19.02 7.97 21.28
CA ARG A 140 18.22 8.53 22.38
C ARG A 140 18.88 8.17 23.70
N SER A 141 18.96 9.14 24.61
CA SER A 141 19.61 9.08 25.93
C SER A 141 19.77 7.67 26.53
N GLY A 142 20.94 7.05 26.29
CA GLY A 142 21.33 5.78 26.91
C GLY A 142 21.06 4.50 26.13
N ARG A 143 20.51 4.55 24.90
CA ARG A 143 20.26 3.35 24.08
C ARG A 143 20.90 3.54 22.69
N SER A 144 21.76 2.60 22.31
CA SER A 144 22.54 2.63 21.06
C SER A 144 21.72 2.25 19.83
N ASP A 145 22.07 2.85 18.70
CA ASP A 145 21.71 2.57 17.30
C ASP A 145 20.42 1.76 17.08
N PHE A 146 19.27 2.44 17.09
CA PHE A 146 18.03 1.82 16.63
C PHE A 146 18.02 1.75 15.11
N TYR A 147 17.49 0.64 14.59
CA TYR A 147 17.27 0.48 13.17
C TYR A 147 15.96 -0.25 12.87
N LEU A 148 15.47 0.00 11.67
CA LEU A 148 14.39 -0.72 11.04
C LEU A 148 14.81 -1.08 9.63
N THR A 149 14.78 -2.37 9.32
CA THR A 149 15.15 -2.91 8.03
C THR A 149 13.91 -3.47 7.35
N TRP A 150 13.64 -3.05 6.12
CA TRP A 150 12.67 -3.70 5.24
C TRP A 150 13.40 -4.55 4.21
N THR A 151 12.95 -5.77 4.04
CA THR A 151 13.41 -6.68 2.99
C THR A 151 12.22 -7.01 2.10
N SER A 152 12.40 -6.91 0.79
CA SER A 152 11.39 -7.30 -0.20
C SER A 152 11.56 -8.77 -0.59
N ASP A 153 10.49 -9.55 -0.48
CA ASP A 153 10.33 -10.84 -1.14
C ASP A 153 9.56 -10.61 -2.44
N TYR A 154 10.31 -10.23 -3.49
CA TYR A 154 9.76 -9.91 -4.79
C TYR A 154 9.42 -11.16 -5.59
N ARG A 155 8.16 -11.24 -6.00
CA ARG A 155 7.57 -12.36 -6.71
C ARG A 155 7.48 -12.04 -8.20
N ARG A 156 8.50 -12.44 -8.96
CA ARG A 156 8.58 -12.24 -10.43
C ARG A 156 7.36 -12.73 -11.20
N ASP A 157 6.71 -13.78 -10.72
CA ASP A 157 5.51 -14.38 -11.31
C ASP A 157 4.28 -13.47 -11.21
N THR A 158 4.21 -12.62 -10.19
CA THR A 158 3.06 -11.74 -9.91
C THR A 158 3.39 -10.25 -10.03
N GLY A 159 4.67 -9.89 -10.06
CA GLY A 159 5.13 -8.51 -9.93
C GLY A 159 4.93 -7.91 -8.55
N MET A 160 4.54 -8.70 -7.54
CA MET A 160 4.25 -8.21 -6.19
C MET A 160 5.47 -8.32 -5.27
N SER A 161 5.58 -7.39 -4.30
CA SER A 161 6.56 -7.43 -3.22
C SER A 161 5.88 -7.69 -1.89
N LEU A 162 6.24 -8.79 -1.21
CA LEU A 162 5.90 -8.98 0.20
C LEU A 162 7.01 -8.38 1.05
N TRP A 163 6.66 -7.64 2.09
CA TRP A 163 7.64 -6.93 2.92
C TRP A 163 7.83 -7.61 4.27
N ARG A 164 9.08 -7.89 4.61
CA ARG A 164 9.50 -8.29 5.96
C ARG A 164 10.19 -7.13 6.66
N CYS A 165 9.84 -6.91 7.91
CA CYS A 165 10.45 -5.89 8.77
C CYS A 165 11.31 -6.54 9.85
N GLU A 166 12.51 -6.02 10.05
CA GLU A 166 13.38 -6.39 11.16
C GLU A 166 13.74 -5.14 11.96
N THR A 167 13.57 -5.17 13.28
CA THR A 167 13.90 -4.02 14.13
C THR A 167 14.35 -4.46 15.52
N ASN A 168 15.24 -3.67 16.12
CA ASN A 168 15.62 -3.74 17.54
C ASN A 168 14.79 -2.80 18.44
N LEU A 169 13.80 -2.10 17.86
CA LEU A 169 12.88 -1.21 18.55
C LEU A 169 11.47 -1.83 18.60
N LEU A 170 11.21 -2.70 19.58
CA LEU A 170 9.92 -3.38 19.71
C LEU A 170 8.74 -2.42 19.91
N GLU A 171 8.97 -1.22 20.44
CA GLU A 171 7.96 -0.18 20.67
C GLU A 171 7.23 0.26 19.38
N ILE A 172 7.91 0.17 18.22
CA ILE A 172 7.30 0.56 16.95
C ILE A 172 6.54 -0.58 16.27
N ARG A 173 6.58 -1.81 16.81
CA ARG A 173 5.94 -3.00 16.20
C ARG A 173 4.46 -2.79 15.92
N GLN A 174 3.75 -2.11 16.82
CA GLN A 174 2.32 -1.81 16.67
C GLN A 174 2.00 -0.89 15.48
N PHE A 175 2.99 -0.16 14.96
CA PHE A 175 2.84 0.72 13.80
C PHE A 175 3.28 0.07 12.50
N LEU A 176 3.95 -1.09 12.57
CA LEU A 176 4.45 -1.84 11.41
C LEU A 176 3.41 -2.88 10.95
N THR A 177 2.20 -2.41 10.65
CA THR A 177 1.09 -3.30 10.23
C THR A 177 1.22 -3.81 8.79
N GLU A 178 2.13 -3.24 8.01
CA GLU A 178 2.30 -3.53 6.58
C GLU A 178 3.38 -4.58 6.28
N CYS A 179 3.93 -5.24 7.30
CA CYS A 179 4.99 -6.22 7.15
C CYS A 179 5.00 -7.27 8.25
N GLU A 180 5.62 -8.43 7.94
CA GLU A 180 5.94 -9.43 8.96
C GLU A 180 7.09 -8.91 9.83
N VAL A 181 6.83 -8.64 11.11
CA VAL A 181 7.86 -8.15 12.04
C VAL A 181 8.62 -9.33 12.65
N VAL A 182 9.92 -9.38 12.36
CA VAL A 182 10.91 -10.28 12.96
C VAL A 182 11.74 -9.47 13.94
N GLU A 183 11.93 -9.99 15.15
CA GLU A 183 12.82 -9.36 16.12
C GLU A 183 14.26 -9.51 15.63
N ALA A 184 14.99 -8.40 15.58
CA ALA A 184 16.38 -8.43 15.19
C ALA A 184 17.19 -9.31 16.15
N LYS A 185 17.91 -10.29 15.61
CA LYS A 185 18.84 -11.08 16.42
C LYS A 185 19.98 -10.13 16.84
N PRO A 186 20.30 -9.99 18.14
CA PRO A 186 21.45 -9.18 18.53
C PRO A 186 22.69 -9.72 17.83
N ALA A 187 23.44 -8.84 17.16
CA ALA A 187 24.70 -9.20 16.55
C ALA A 187 25.60 -9.78 17.63
N ALA A 188 26.05 -11.02 17.46
CA ALA A 188 27.06 -11.60 18.32
C ALA A 188 28.33 -10.79 18.13
N HIS A 189 28.70 -10.00 19.14
CA HIS A 189 29.96 -9.27 19.20
C HIS A 189 31.13 -10.22 19.48
#